data_AF-A0A075HUG0-F1
#
_entry.id   AF-A0A075HUG0-F1
#
_cell.length_a   1.000
_cell.length_b   1.000
_cell.length_c   1.000
_cell.angle_alpha   90.00
_cell.angle_beta   90.00
_cell.angle_gamma   90.00
#
_symmetry.space_group_name_H-M   'P 1'
#
loop_
_entity.id
_entity.type
_entity.pdbx_description
1 polymer ?
#
loop_
_entity_poly.entity_id
_entity_poly.type
_entity_poly.pdbx_seq_one_letter_code
_entity_poly.pdbx_strand_id
1 'polypeptide(L)'
;MVFNIFHVYNEVMPANSYVLGRSREHNLLSKLRMNGWFAIRGSGSKAGMVLVDGKKYFPIDIISVRKEKKKTIVWFIQVSKYLSDIDEIERKYLVKWAEKVGAEPVLAWTFEKRRKANPKRGKWEFYNLISKEYIELSNKNPE
;
A
#
# COMPACT_ATOMS: atom_id res chain seq x y z
N MET A 1 -10.11 -41.94 -33.84
CA MET A 1 -10.78 -42.07 -32.54
C MET A 1 -9.92 -41.30 -31.54
N VAL A 2 -10.34 -40.09 -31.16
CA VAL A 2 -9.53 -39.17 -30.36
C VAL A 2 -10.16 -39.07 -28.97
N PHE A 3 -9.47 -39.57 -27.95
CA PHE A 3 -9.86 -39.36 -26.56
C PHE A 3 -9.31 -38.03 -26.08
N ASN A 4 -10.23 -37.12 -25.77
CA ASN A 4 -9.97 -35.78 -25.28
C ASN A 4 -10.49 -35.72 -23.85
N ILE A 5 -9.61 -35.74 -22.84
CA ILE A 5 -9.98 -35.37 -21.45
C ILE A 5 -8.78 -34.70 -20.77
N PHE A 6 -8.63 -33.39 -20.95
CA PHE A 6 -8.00 -32.54 -19.93
C PHE A 6 -9.11 -31.83 -19.16
N HIS A 7 -9.47 -32.38 -17.99
CA HIS A 7 -10.23 -31.64 -16.98
C HIS A 7 -9.27 -30.69 -16.27
N VAL A 8 -9.18 -29.45 -16.77
CA VAL A 8 -8.56 -28.36 -16.03
C VAL A 8 -9.63 -27.80 -15.09
N TYR A 9 -9.49 -28.09 -13.80
CA TYR A 9 -10.21 -27.36 -12.75
C TYR A 9 -9.75 -25.90 -12.79
N ASN A 10 -10.59 -25.02 -13.36
CA ASN A 10 -10.45 -23.58 -13.17
C ASN A 10 -10.87 -23.26 -11.74
N GLU A 11 -9.90 -23.13 -10.83
CA GLU A 11 -10.11 -22.42 -9.58
C GLU A 11 -10.41 -20.95 -9.90
N VAL A 12 -11.69 -20.59 -9.81
CA VAL A 12 -12.19 -19.23 -9.98
C VAL A 12 -11.72 -18.40 -8.81
N MET A 13 -10.52 -17.80 -8.91
CA MET A 13 -10.10 -16.72 -8.02
C MET A 13 -11.11 -15.56 -8.15
N PRO A 14 -11.62 -14.99 -7.04
CA PRO A 14 -12.66 -13.96 -7.09
C PRO A 14 -12.10 -12.64 -7.64
N ALA A 15 -12.21 -12.46 -8.96
CA ALA A 15 -11.74 -11.31 -9.73
C ALA A 15 -12.15 -9.93 -9.16
N ASN A 16 -13.29 -9.87 -8.44
CA ASN A 16 -13.80 -8.64 -7.83
C ASN A 16 -12.90 -8.07 -6.72
N SER A 17 -12.23 -8.91 -5.94
CA SER A 17 -11.35 -8.47 -4.84
C SER A 17 -10.10 -7.76 -5.37
N TYR A 18 -9.50 -8.34 -6.41
CA TYR A 18 -8.30 -7.86 -7.09
C TYR A 18 -8.52 -6.51 -7.80
N VAL A 19 -9.65 -6.36 -8.51
CA VAL A 19 -10.04 -5.11 -9.17
C VAL A 19 -10.24 -3.98 -8.15
N LEU A 20 -10.86 -4.29 -7.01
CA LEU A 20 -11.06 -3.32 -5.92
C LEU A 20 -9.76 -2.93 -5.20
N GLY A 21 -8.80 -3.85 -5.07
CA GLY A 21 -7.43 -3.54 -4.59
C GLY A 21 -6.72 -2.55 -5.48
N ARG A 22 -6.68 -2.84 -6.78
CA ARG A 22 -6.02 -2.01 -7.79
C ARG A 22 -6.59 -0.59 -7.88
N SER A 23 -7.92 -0.46 -7.80
CA SER A 23 -8.60 0.84 -7.78
C SER A 23 -8.23 1.69 -6.54
N ARG A 24 -8.02 1.06 -5.38
CA ARG A 24 -7.60 1.74 -4.15
C ARG A 24 -6.17 2.27 -4.24
N GLU A 25 -5.23 1.46 -4.69
CA GLU A 25 -3.84 1.92 -4.85
C GLU A 25 -3.76 3.04 -5.90
N HIS A 26 -4.50 2.95 -7.00
CA HIS A 26 -4.58 4.05 -7.96
C HIS A 26 -5.17 5.33 -7.35
N ASN A 27 -6.19 5.22 -6.48
CA ASN A 27 -6.71 6.37 -5.75
C ASN A 27 -5.68 6.98 -4.79
N LEU A 28 -4.94 6.14 -4.07
CA LEU A 28 -3.88 6.58 -3.16
C LEU A 28 -2.73 7.25 -3.92
N LEU A 29 -2.27 6.65 -5.01
CA LEU A 29 -1.25 7.22 -5.89
C LEU A 29 -1.67 8.60 -6.41
N SER A 30 -2.93 8.74 -6.85
CA SER A 30 -3.47 10.03 -7.30
C SER A 30 -3.43 11.06 -6.17
N LYS A 31 -3.90 10.70 -4.97
CA LYS A 31 -3.85 11.60 -3.81
C LYS A 31 -2.44 12.00 -3.41
N LEU A 32 -1.49 11.08 -3.35
CA LEU A 32 -0.08 11.37 -3.07
C LEU A 32 0.48 12.36 -4.11
N ARG A 33 0.25 12.10 -5.40
CA ARG A 33 0.73 12.96 -6.49
C ARG A 33 0.12 14.36 -6.47
N MET A 34 -1.17 14.47 -6.20
CA MET A 34 -1.83 15.77 -6.00
C MET A 34 -1.26 16.55 -4.81
N ASN A 35 -0.64 15.87 -3.84
CA ASN A 35 0.04 16.46 -2.68
C ASN A 35 1.55 16.65 -2.91
N GLY A 36 2.02 16.64 -4.16
CA GLY A 36 3.42 16.92 -4.50
C GLY A 36 4.38 15.75 -4.27
N TRP A 37 3.87 14.53 -4.07
CA TRP A 37 4.71 13.33 -3.98
C TRP A 37 4.92 12.71 -5.36
N PHE A 38 6.17 12.35 -5.66
CA PHE A 38 6.42 11.31 -6.65
C PHE A 38 6.05 9.96 -6.02
N ALA A 39 5.11 9.21 -6.60
CA ALA A 39 4.66 7.95 -6.02
C ALA A 39 4.49 6.86 -7.08
N ILE A 40 5.03 5.68 -6.79
CA ILE A 40 5.02 4.49 -7.65
C ILE A 40 4.60 3.25 -6.87
N ARG A 41 3.96 2.31 -7.56
CA ARG A 41 3.57 1.02 -6.98
C ARG A 41 4.57 -0.06 -7.38
N GLY A 42 4.88 -0.97 -6.46
CA GLY A 42 5.60 -2.20 -6.79
C GLY A 42 4.82 -3.08 -7.77
N SER A 43 5.49 -3.67 -8.76
CA SER A 43 4.82 -4.58 -9.71
C SER A 43 4.11 -5.71 -8.97
N GLY A 44 2.79 -5.84 -9.22
CA GLY A 44 1.94 -6.84 -8.58
C GLY A 44 1.82 -6.73 -7.05
N SER A 45 2.17 -5.59 -6.44
CA SER A 45 2.27 -5.45 -4.96
C SER A 45 3.28 -6.42 -4.35
N LYS A 46 4.37 -6.70 -5.07
CA LYS A 46 5.40 -7.66 -4.65
C LYS A 46 6.74 -7.02 -4.27
N ALA A 47 6.78 -5.71 -4.05
CA ALA A 47 8.03 -5.05 -3.70
C ALA A 47 8.47 -5.43 -2.28
N GLY A 48 9.79 -5.54 -2.08
CA GLY A 48 10.37 -5.87 -0.78
C GLY A 48 10.07 -7.30 -0.31
N MET A 49 9.82 -8.25 -1.22
CA MET A 49 9.51 -9.65 -0.87
C MET A 49 10.46 -10.21 0.19
N VAL A 50 9.89 -10.79 1.24
CA VAL A 50 10.64 -11.55 2.26
C VAL A 50 10.05 -12.94 2.42
N LEU A 51 10.91 -13.92 2.70
CA LEU A 51 10.51 -15.28 3.00
C LEU A 51 10.70 -15.50 4.51
N VAL A 52 9.62 -15.87 5.19
CA VAL A 52 9.63 -16.22 6.62
C VAL A 52 8.96 -17.58 6.75
N ASP A 53 9.71 -18.57 7.25
CA ASP A 53 9.24 -19.94 7.46
C ASP A 53 8.56 -20.55 6.21
N GLY A 54 9.14 -20.28 5.03
CA GLY A 54 8.63 -20.76 3.74
C GLY A 54 7.44 -19.97 3.17
N LYS A 55 6.88 -19.01 3.91
CA LYS A 55 5.80 -18.13 3.44
C LYS A 55 6.36 -16.79 2.94
N LYS A 56 5.84 -16.32 1.80
CA LYS A 56 6.20 -15.03 1.19
C LYS A 56 5.34 -13.91 1.75
N TYR A 57 5.99 -12.79 2.06
CA TYR A 57 5.36 -11.55 2.51
C TYR A 57 5.84 -10.39 1.64
N PHE A 58 4.98 -9.39 1.46
CA PHE A 58 5.24 -8.24 0.59
C PHE A 58 4.97 -6.94 1.35
N PRO A 59 5.92 -6.47 2.15
CA PRO A 59 5.73 -5.38 3.10
C PRO A 59 5.62 -3.99 2.45
N ILE A 60 5.86 -3.85 1.14
CA ILE A 60 5.89 -2.56 0.45
C ILE A 60 5.00 -2.61 -0.80
N ASP A 61 3.89 -1.89 -0.75
CA ASP A 61 3.00 -1.70 -1.90
C ASP A 61 3.41 -0.49 -2.75
N ILE A 62 3.70 0.63 -2.08
CA ILE A 62 4.00 1.92 -2.70
C ILE A 62 5.30 2.49 -2.15
N ILE A 63 6.09 3.09 -3.03
CA ILE A 63 7.20 3.95 -2.66
C ILE A 63 6.83 5.36 -3.07
N SER A 64 6.92 6.32 -2.15
CA SER A 64 6.73 7.73 -2.46
C SER A 64 7.88 8.59 -1.98
N VAL A 65 8.20 9.60 -2.76
CA VAL A 65 9.31 10.51 -2.52
C VAL A 65 8.79 11.94 -2.63
N ARG A 66 9.15 12.79 -1.68
CA ARG A 66 8.89 14.22 -1.74
C ARG A 66 10.13 14.97 -1.28
N LYS A 67 10.46 16.04 -1.99
CA LYS A 67 11.47 16.99 -1.54
C LYS A 67 10.78 18.09 -0.74
N GLU A 68 11.19 18.26 0.51
CA GLU A 68 10.79 19.38 1.36
C GLU A 68 12.02 20.24 1.66
N LYS A 69 12.09 21.41 1.01
CA LYS A 69 13.25 22.32 1.07
C LYS A 69 14.55 21.56 0.74
N LYS A 70 15.39 21.31 1.76
CA LYS A 70 16.68 20.62 1.65
C LYS A 70 16.63 19.13 2.03
N LYS A 71 15.49 18.62 2.52
CA LYS A 71 15.32 17.23 2.93
C LYS A 71 14.53 16.46 1.87
N THR A 72 15.02 15.29 1.49
CA THR A 72 14.23 14.31 0.73
C THR A 72 13.57 13.38 1.73
N ILE A 73 12.24 13.29 1.68
CA ILE A 73 11.44 12.35 2.45
C ILE A 73 11.09 11.18 1.53
N VAL A 74 11.37 9.97 1.98
CA VAL A 74 11.02 8.73 1.28
C VAL A 74 10.10 7.94 2.18
N TRP A 75 8.95 7.54 1.68
CA TRP A 75 8.02 6.64 2.36
C TRP A 75 7.99 5.29 1.68
N PHE A 76 8.10 4.25 2.49
CA PHE A 76 7.65 2.92 2.13
C PHE A 76 6.26 2.74 2.73
N ILE A 77 5.28 2.46 1.87
CA ILE A 77 3.88 2.43 2.26
C ILE A 77 3.33 1.02 2.07
N GLN A 78 2.74 0.47 3.13
CA GLN A 78 1.87 -0.72 3.03
C GLN A 78 0.40 -0.30 3.04
N VAL A 79 -0.36 -0.77 2.07
CA VAL A 79 -1.71 -0.29 1.76
C VAL A 79 -2.74 -1.36 2.08
N SER A 80 -3.76 -1.02 2.85
CA SER A 80 -4.84 -1.96 3.15
C SER A 80 -6.23 -1.32 3.12
N LYS A 81 -7.26 -2.17 3.22
CA LYS A 81 -8.64 -1.70 3.44
C LYS A 81 -8.80 -1.29 4.91
N TYR A 82 -8.44 -2.18 5.81
CA TYR A 82 -8.47 -1.94 7.25
C TYR A 82 -7.08 -2.07 7.84
N LEU A 83 -6.79 -1.29 8.87
CA LEU A 83 -5.54 -1.39 9.60
C LEU A 83 -5.28 -2.83 10.12
N SER A 84 -6.34 -3.52 10.56
CA SER A 84 -6.31 -4.90 11.03
C SER A 84 -5.89 -5.92 9.95
N ASP A 85 -6.00 -5.58 8.67
CA ASP A 85 -5.64 -6.48 7.57
C ASP A 85 -4.11 -6.55 7.35
N ILE A 86 -3.34 -5.66 7.98
CA ILE A 86 -1.90 -5.58 7.80
C ILE A 86 -1.20 -6.48 8.80
N ASP A 87 -0.59 -7.54 8.28
CA ASP A 87 0.11 -8.60 9.03
C ASP A 87 1.29 -8.04 9.84
N GLU A 88 1.53 -8.61 11.03
CA GLU A 88 2.63 -8.21 11.91
C GLU A 88 4.01 -8.39 11.27
N ILE A 89 4.18 -9.43 10.46
CA ILE A 89 5.41 -9.69 9.70
C ILE A 89 5.61 -8.60 8.65
N GLU A 90 4.56 -8.19 7.94
CA GLU A 90 4.65 -7.10 6.97
C GLU A 90 5.03 -5.78 7.66
N ARG A 91 4.44 -5.47 8.81
CA ARG A 91 4.82 -4.29 9.62
C ARG A 91 6.28 -4.34 10.05
N LYS A 92 6.71 -5.49 10.59
CA LYS A 92 8.09 -5.70 11.05
C LYS A 92 9.09 -5.48 9.93
N TYR A 93 8.85 -6.08 8.76
CA TYR A 93 9.76 -5.96 7.63
C TYR A 93 9.68 -4.60 6.95
N LEU A 94 8.51 -3.96 6.91
CA LEU A 94 8.37 -2.59 6.42
C LEU A 94 9.28 -1.64 7.21
N VAL A 95 9.26 -1.71 8.54
CA VAL A 95 10.17 -0.93 9.41
C VAL A 95 11.62 -1.26 9.12
N LYS A 96 11.99 -2.56 9.15
CA LYS A 96 13.37 -3.01 8.92
C LYS A 96 13.94 -2.52 7.59
N TRP A 97 13.15 -2.58 6.52
CA TRP A 97 13.58 -2.11 5.20
C TRP A 97 13.68 -0.60 5.13
N ALA A 98 12.73 0.12 5.74
CA ALA A 98 12.72 1.57 5.75
C ALA A 98 13.94 2.13 6.50
N GLU A 99 14.23 1.62 7.71
CA GLU A 99 15.40 2.03 8.51
C GLU A 99 16.71 1.82 7.75
N LYS A 100 16.86 0.69 7.05
CA LYS A 100 18.08 0.35 6.29
C LYS A 100 18.42 1.38 5.22
N VAL A 101 17.43 2.08 4.67
CA VAL A 101 17.62 3.03 3.57
C VAL A 101 17.28 4.48 3.95
N GLY A 102 16.99 4.73 5.23
CA GLY A 102 16.58 6.06 5.71
C GLY A 102 15.21 6.52 5.20
N ALA A 103 14.30 5.59 4.91
CA ALA A 103 12.91 5.86 4.57
C ALA A 103 12.03 5.80 5.83
N GLU A 104 10.80 6.32 5.73
CA GLU A 104 9.78 6.22 6.77
C GLU A 104 8.81 5.07 6.45
N PRO A 105 8.57 4.14 7.40
CA PRO A 105 7.62 3.05 7.24
C PRO A 105 6.20 3.51 7.58
N VAL A 106 5.36 3.65 6.55
CA VAL A 106 4.02 4.22 6.66
C VAL A 106 2.96 3.15 6.37
N LEU A 107 1.95 3.09 7.24
CA LEU A 107 0.73 2.34 6.96
C LEU A 107 -0.30 3.30 6.36
N ALA A 108 -0.94 2.89 5.27
CA ALA A 108 -2.03 3.64 4.65
C ALA A 108 -3.29 2.78 4.53
N TRP A 109 -4.41 3.24 5.07
CA TRP A 109 -5.68 2.51 4.97
C TRP A 109 -6.87 3.44 4.73
N THR A 110 -7.96 2.87 4.21
CA THR A 110 -9.20 3.61 4.00
C THR A 110 -10.44 2.75 4.28
N PHE A 111 -11.32 3.25 5.14
CA PHE A 111 -12.52 2.57 5.63
C PHE A 111 -13.64 2.39 4.59
N GLU A 112 -13.35 1.93 3.36
CA GLU A 112 -14.27 1.76 2.23
C GLU A 112 -14.69 3.03 1.47
N LYS A 113 -15.44 2.86 0.37
CA LYS A 113 -16.01 3.95 -0.44
C LYS A 113 -16.77 4.97 0.43
N ARG A 114 -16.61 6.26 0.11
CA ARG A 114 -17.37 7.38 0.70
C ARG A 114 -18.86 7.06 0.72
N ARG A 115 -19.51 7.28 1.87
CA ARG A 115 -20.97 7.22 2.01
C ARG A 115 -21.42 8.50 2.72
N LYS A 116 -22.52 9.12 2.27
CA LYS A 116 -23.08 10.33 2.90
C LYS A 116 -23.34 10.14 4.40
N ALA A 117 -23.76 8.94 4.81
CA ALA A 117 -24.05 8.62 6.21
C ALA A 117 -22.80 8.44 7.12
N ASN A 118 -21.60 8.25 6.55
CA ASN A 118 -20.37 8.17 7.33
C ASN A 118 -19.24 8.92 6.60
N PRO A 119 -19.04 10.20 6.93
CA PRO A 119 -18.04 11.06 6.28
C PRO A 119 -16.60 10.56 6.41
N LYS A 120 -16.30 9.71 7.41
CA LYS A 120 -14.97 9.12 7.61
C LYS A 120 -14.61 8.06 6.56
N ARG A 121 -15.61 7.48 5.86
CA ARG A 121 -15.37 6.51 4.78
C ARG A 121 -14.71 7.18 3.57
N GLY A 122 -13.69 6.55 3.00
CA GLY A 122 -12.98 7.03 1.81
C GLY A 122 -11.96 8.13 2.07
N LYS A 123 -11.73 8.48 3.34
CA LYS A 123 -10.54 9.21 3.78
C LYS A 123 -9.39 8.21 3.92
N TRP A 124 -8.20 8.62 3.49
CA TRP A 124 -6.98 7.84 3.77
C TRP A 124 -6.44 8.32 5.11
N GLU A 125 -6.10 7.35 5.94
CA GLU A 125 -5.32 7.59 7.14
C GLU A 125 -3.90 7.08 6.88
N PHE A 126 -2.93 7.81 7.43
CA PHE A 126 -1.51 7.50 7.32
C PHE A 126 -0.92 7.44 8.72
N TYR A 127 -0.12 6.42 9.01
CA TYR A 127 0.52 6.25 10.30
C TYR A 127 1.96 5.82 10.13
N ASN A 128 2.88 6.56 10.76
CA ASN A 128 4.30 6.23 10.75
C ASN A 128 4.61 5.24 11.89
N LEU A 129 5.17 4.08 11.54
CA LEU A 129 5.47 3.02 12.51
C LEU A 129 6.65 3.34 13.44
N ILE A 130 7.56 4.22 13.03
CA ILE A 130 8.71 4.64 13.84
C ILE A 130 8.33 5.77 14.78
N SER A 131 7.80 6.89 14.25
CA SER A 131 7.42 8.03 15.10
C SER A 131 6.15 7.76 15.91
N LYS A 132 5.37 6.74 15.53
CA LYS A 132 4.09 6.37 16.15
C LYS A 132 3.02 7.46 16.04
N GLU A 133 3.10 8.27 15.00
CA GLU A 133 2.21 9.41 14.77
C GLU A 133 1.35 9.24 13.51
N TYR A 134 0.16 9.82 13.56
CA TYR A 134 -0.67 10.01 12.37
C TYR A 134 -0.08 11.12 11.50
N ILE A 135 -0.05 10.88 10.20
CA ILE A 135 0.47 11.85 9.22
C ILE A 135 -0.71 12.48 8.48
N GLU A 136 -0.75 13.81 8.48
CA GLU A 136 -1.65 14.55 7.61
C GLU A 136 -0.98 14.83 6.26
N LEU A 137 -1.64 14.44 5.17
CA LEU A 137 -1.25 14.90 3.83
C LEU A 137 -1.57 16.39 3.71
N SER A 138 -0.58 17.25 3.92
CA SER A 138 -0.76 18.68 3.70
C SER A 138 -0.70 19.01 2.20
N ASN A 139 -1.73 19.71 1.70
CA ASN A 139 -1.65 20.45 0.44
C ASN A 139 -0.73 21.67 0.62
N LYS A 140 0.56 21.46 0.80
CA LYS A 140 1.51 22.52 0.49
C LYS A 140 1.78 22.39 -1.00
N ASN A 141 1.16 23.27 -1.79
CA ASN A 141 1.56 23.47 -3.18
C ASN A 141 3.10 23.57 -3.17
N PRO A 142 3.81 22.75 -3.96
CA PRO A 142 5.21 23.03 -4.17
C PRO A 142 5.29 24.42 -4.82
N GLU A 143 5.92 25.36 -4.12
CA GLU A 143 6.32 26.66 -4.67
C GLU A 143 7.22 26.47 -5.90
#